data_AF-A0A7X3NQJ4-F1
#
_entry.id   AF-A0A7X3NQJ4-F1
#
_cell.length_a   1.000
_cell.length_b   1.000
_cell.length_c   1.000
_cell.angle_alpha   90.00
_cell.angle_beta   90.00
_cell.angle_gamma   90.00
#
_symmetry.space_group_name_H-M   'P 1'
#
loop_
_entity.id
_entity.type
_entity.pdbx_description
1 polymer ?
#
loop_
_entity_poly.entity_id
_entity_poly.type
_entity_poly.pdbx_seq_one_letter_code
_entity_poly.pdbx_strand_id
1 'polypeptide(L)'
;MDLTRQPPRRPSNLGVAGIVGAARMTDKARAHNEETLGEYIYGESSGLDQRVLVFLGISDDAFAEAAEEHDDTALGHRVLETSGKTAAEIAEFNDAALTQLPDTDAHKQRLKDRLARFAPGRTDITTVLQSMELDDWGSFWQVDLTAGPPRSARAKDIAGICGVARMADKARAERAEKIGAYLYGDDSGQDVRILTFLGISAADFQEAAVNNPNNLEIGAWVLENCGKSQDEIDTFNETLVNYGPNEASQERFNARIQEIDPSRTDINTWVALQDLDDQLSFGIIDLNRRAPRSPYDTEVYGMVQLARLVDKGRAFNSNTLGAYFYGEDSGIDRATLTFLGVSAAEFAEALKTLSTDAEIEAWLKADHPKSDADIEAYNQRMTQMGPTDERYKALMAKMIDRIAPDRTDINTWFALMLLDDEKTFAS
;
A
#
# COMPACT_ATOMS: atom_id res chain seq x y z
N MET A 1 1.32 3.43 7.51
CA MET A 1 2.37 3.22 6.48
C MET A 1 2.75 1.75 6.49
N ASP A 2 2.82 1.09 5.34
CA ASP A 2 3.23 -0.32 5.25
C ASP A 2 4.74 -0.47 5.04
N LEU A 3 5.46 -0.91 6.08
CA LEU A 3 6.93 -1.13 6.06
C LEU A 3 7.33 -2.53 5.60
N THR A 4 6.37 -3.40 5.28
CA THR A 4 6.67 -4.66 4.60
C THR A 4 7.04 -4.45 3.13
N ARG A 5 6.71 -3.27 2.57
CA ARG A 5 6.86 -2.94 1.14
C ARG A 5 7.85 -1.81 0.85
N GLN A 6 8.32 -1.11 1.87
CA GLN A 6 9.27 0.00 1.75
C GLN A 6 9.99 0.22 3.08
N PRO A 7 11.18 0.86 3.10
CA PRO A 7 11.80 1.22 4.35
C PRO A 7 11.11 2.46 4.95
N PRO A 8 11.15 2.67 6.28
CA PRO A 8 10.80 3.97 6.83
C PRO A 8 11.82 5.02 6.35
N ARG A 9 11.49 6.31 6.48
CA ARG A 9 12.38 7.41 6.08
C ARG A 9 13.77 7.25 6.66
N ARG A 10 14.76 7.83 5.97
CA ARG A 10 16.16 7.71 6.40
C ARG A 10 16.32 8.30 7.80
N PRO A 11 17.16 7.72 8.65
CA PRO A 11 17.40 8.26 9.99
C PRO A 11 17.89 9.72 9.96
N SER A 12 18.60 10.16 8.92
CA SER A 12 19.00 11.58 8.76
C SER A 12 17.87 12.53 8.34
N ASN A 13 16.65 12.03 8.07
CA ASN A 13 15.51 12.87 7.68
C ASN A 13 15.04 13.72 8.86
N LEU A 14 15.06 15.05 8.68
CA LEU A 14 14.71 16.05 9.71
C LEU A 14 13.25 16.52 9.61
N GLY A 15 12.42 15.88 8.80
CA GLY A 15 11.04 16.31 8.49
C GLY A 15 10.07 16.33 9.67
N VAL A 16 10.43 15.72 10.80
CA VAL A 16 9.65 15.76 12.05
C VAL A 16 10.51 16.39 13.14
N ALA A 17 10.04 17.51 13.68
CA ALA A 17 10.68 18.27 14.77
C ALA A 17 12.12 18.74 14.52
N GLY A 18 12.67 18.59 13.30
CA GLY A 18 14.09 18.87 13.03
C GLY A 18 15.05 17.89 13.71
N ILE A 19 14.58 16.70 14.13
CA ILE A 19 15.34 15.75 14.95
C ILE A 19 15.68 14.50 14.15
N VAL A 20 16.96 14.11 14.15
CA VAL A 20 17.46 12.87 13.55
C VAL A 20 16.73 11.66 14.16
N GLY A 21 16.20 10.80 13.29
CA GLY A 21 15.45 9.61 13.67
C GLY A 21 13.97 9.84 13.97
N ALA A 22 13.51 11.08 14.16
CA ALA A 22 12.10 11.34 14.50
C ALA A 22 11.14 11.02 13.34
N ALA A 23 11.49 11.39 12.10
CA ALA A 23 10.70 11.05 10.91
C ALA A 23 10.62 9.53 10.70
N ARG A 24 11.75 8.83 10.87
CA ARG A 24 11.82 7.37 10.82
C ARG A 24 10.97 6.71 11.91
N MET A 25 11.05 7.21 13.14
CA MET A 25 10.27 6.72 14.27
C MET A 25 8.78 6.96 14.08
N THR A 26 8.40 8.08 13.43
CA THR A 26 7.00 8.38 13.04
C THR A 26 6.46 7.34 12.08
N ASP A 27 7.24 7.00 11.04
CA ASP A 27 6.83 5.98 10.07
C ASP A 27 6.64 4.61 10.73
N LYS A 28 7.56 4.26 11.65
CA LYS A 28 7.49 3.02 12.42
C LYS A 28 6.34 3.01 13.43
N ALA A 29 6.03 4.14 14.06
CA ALA A 29 4.89 4.27 14.95
C ALA A 29 3.58 4.05 14.19
N ARG A 30 3.42 4.70 13.02
CA ARG A 30 2.24 4.50 12.16
C ARG A 30 2.13 3.07 11.67
N ALA A 31 3.25 2.45 11.29
CA ALA A 31 3.27 1.04 10.91
C ALA A 31 3.01 0.09 12.10
N HIS A 32 3.40 0.48 13.32
CA HIS A 32 3.10 -0.27 14.53
C HIS A 32 1.60 -0.30 14.80
N ASN A 33 0.95 0.87 14.74
CA ASN A 33 -0.50 0.98 14.95
C ASN A 33 -1.31 0.26 13.86
N GLU A 34 -0.77 0.18 12.65
CA GLU A 34 -1.37 -0.55 11.52
C GLU A 34 -0.96 -2.02 11.42
N GLU A 35 -0.12 -2.52 12.33
CA GLU A 35 0.44 -3.90 12.31
C GLU A 35 1.22 -4.25 11.03
N THR A 36 1.83 -3.26 10.39
CA THR A 36 2.57 -3.37 9.11
C THR A 36 4.07 -3.07 9.25
N LEU A 37 4.63 -3.28 10.45
CA LEU A 37 6.07 -3.05 10.75
C LEU A 37 7.03 -3.94 9.95
N GLY A 38 6.62 -5.15 9.56
CA GLY A 38 7.52 -6.15 8.97
C GLY A 38 8.65 -6.55 9.92
N GLU A 39 9.90 -6.51 9.43
CA GLU A 39 11.10 -6.86 10.23
C GLU A 39 11.59 -5.71 11.13
N TYR A 40 10.97 -4.53 11.04
CA TYR A 40 11.36 -3.38 11.85
C TYR A 40 10.82 -3.49 13.29
N ILE A 41 11.57 -2.91 14.22
CA ILE A 41 11.21 -2.85 15.65
C ILE A 41 10.95 -1.39 16.01
N TYR A 42 9.83 -1.10 16.65
CA TYR A 42 9.43 0.23 17.12
C TYR A 42 9.70 0.41 18.64
N GLY A 43 9.82 1.67 19.07
CA GLY A 43 9.74 2.06 20.48
C GLY A 43 11.00 1.78 21.29
N GLU A 44 10.85 1.51 22.59
CA GLU A 44 11.98 1.31 23.52
C GLU A 44 12.89 0.13 23.15
N SER A 45 12.37 -0.84 22.41
CA SER A 45 13.14 -1.99 21.90
C SER A 45 14.01 -1.65 20.69
N SER A 46 13.85 -0.47 20.10
CA SER A 46 14.66 0.01 18.98
C SER A 46 15.72 1.00 19.44
N GLY A 47 16.99 0.68 19.22
CA GLY A 47 18.08 1.50 19.77
C GLY A 47 18.13 2.96 19.30
N LEU A 48 17.61 3.29 18.10
CA LEU A 48 17.50 4.68 17.64
C LEU A 48 16.27 5.36 18.22
N ASP A 49 15.10 4.72 18.15
CA ASP A 49 13.84 5.27 18.68
C ASP A 49 13.98 5.54 20.19
N GLN A 50 14.53 4.60 20.95
CA GLN A 50 14.77 4.77 22.39
C GLN A 50 15.59 6.03 22.68
N ARG A 51 16.62 6.34 21.88
CA ARG A 51 17.40 7.58 22.06
C ARG A 51 16.57 8.83 21.80
N VAL A 52 15.72 8.82 20.77
CA VAL A 52 14.82 9.93 20.44
C VAL A 52 13.76 10.10 21.54
N LEU A 53 13.13 9.02 21.99
CA LEU A 53 12.14 9.01 23.06
C LEU A 53 12.71 9.54 24.38
N VAL A 54 13.89 9.07 24.78
CA VAL A 54 14.61 9.56 25.97
C VAL A 54 14.98 11.04 25.83
N PHE A 55 15.44 11.47 24.66
CA PHE A 55 15.76 12.87 24.41
C PHE A 55 14.52 13.76 24.52
N LEU A 56 13.38 13.31 24.00
CA LEU A 56 12.11 14.04 24.05
C LEU A 56 11.39 13.93 25.41
N GLY A 57 11.73 12.94 26.24
CA GLY A 57 11.02 12.67 27.49
C GLY A 57 9.59 12.17 27.28
N ILE A 58 9.36 11.40 26.21
CA ILE A 58 8.05 10.82 25.86
C ILE A 58 8.16 9.29 25.79
N SER A 59 7.13 8.56 26.24
CA SER A 59 7.03 7.10 26.06
C SER A 59 6.73 6.76 24.60
N ASP A 60 7.04 5.54 24.17
CA ASP A 60 6.65 5.04 22.85
C ASP A 60 5.13 5.03 22.66
N ASP A 61 4.34 4.57 23.63
CA ASP A 61 2.87 4.57 23.54
C ASP A 61 2.30 5.98 23.23
N ALA A 62 2.69 6.98 24.02
CA ALA A 62 2.26 8.37 23.82
C ALA A 62 2.76 8.97 22.49
N PHE A 63 3.93 8.56 22.00
CA PHE A 63 4.40 8.99 20.69
C PHE A 63 3.59 8.32 19.56
N ALA A 64 3.25 7.04 19.70
CA ALA A 64 2.44 6.31 18.74
C ALA A 64 1.02 6.88 18.62
N GLU A 65 0.39 7.21 19.76
CA GLU A 65 -0.89 7.92 19.80
C GLU A 65 -0.80 9.28 19.08
N ALA A 66 0.24 10.07 19.37
CA ALA A 66 0.44 11.35 18.70
C ALA A 66 0.70 11.20 17.19
N ALA A 67 1.42 10.17 16.76
CA ALA A 67 1.73 9.93 15.35
C ALA A 67 0.51 9.48 14.53
N GLU A 68 -0.49 8.89 15.18
CA GLU A 68 -1.80 8.54 14.58
C GLU A 68 -2.72 9.76 14.45
N GLU A 69 -2.72 10.65 15.44
CA GLU A 69 -3.58 11.82 15.46
C GLU A 69 -3.10 12.98 14.58
N HIS A 70 -1.79 13.07 14.33
CA HIS A 70 -1.16 14.26 13.73
C HIS A 70 -0.38 13.94 12.46
N ASP A 71 -0.45 14.86 11.49
CA ASP A 71 0.51 14.91 10.40
C ASP A 71 1.93 15.24 10.92
N ASP A 72 2.94 15.14 10.06
CA ASP A 72 4.34 15.33 10.45
C ASP A 72 4.65 16.72 11.02
N THR A 73 3.96 17.76 10.53
CA THR A 73 4.17 19.14 10.97
C THR A 73 3.54 19.34 12.34
N ALA A 74 2.29 18.94 12.50
CA ALA A 74 1.57 19.01 13.76
C ALA A 74 2.22 18.13 14.85
N LEU A 75 2.65 16.92 14.49
CA LEU A 75 3.41 16.03 15.38
C LEU A 75 4.71 16.71 15.82
N GLY A 76 5.46 17.27 14.86
CA GLY A 76 6.69 18.01 15.13
C GLY A 76 6.49 19.15 16.14
N HIS A 77 5.46 19.96 15.96
CA HIS A 77 5.11 21.03 16.90
C HIS A 77 4.75 20.48 18.29
N ARG A 78 3.90 19.44 18.35
CA ARG A 78 3.45 18.85 19.61
C ARG A 78 4.59 18.26 20.44
N VAL A 79 5.51 17.52 19.80
CA VAL A 79 6.63 16.90 20.52
C VAL A 79 7.65 17.93 20.99
N LEU A 80 7.85 19.01 20.23
CA LEU A 80 8.72 20.12 20.65
C LEU A 80 8.11 20.89 21.83
N GLU A 81 6.82 21.20 21.77
CA GLU A 81 6.11 21.87 22.85
C GLU A 81 6.13 21.03 24.14
N THR A 82 5.89 19.73 24.03
CA THR A 82 5.85 18.81 25.18
C THR A 82 7.25 18.58 25.79
N SER A 83 8.27 18.44 24.96
CA SER A 83 9.64 18.16 25.41
C SER A 83 10.38 19.39 25.94
N GLY A 84 9.99 20.59 25.52
CA GLY A 84 10.66 21.84 25.88
C GLY A 84 12.09 21.96 25.33
N LYS A 85 12.46 21.15 24.33
CA LYS A 85 13.81 21.14 23.75
C LYS A 85 14.12 22.40 22.95
N THR A 86 15.28 22.96 23.23
CA THR A 86 15.80 24.13 22.52
C THR A 86 16.44 23.72 21.19
N ALA A 87 16.53 24.67 20.26
CA ALA A 87 17.23 24.46 18.99
C ALA A 87 18.71 24.06 19.18
N ALA A 88 19.36 24.54 20.24
CA ALA A 88 20.75 24.19 20.56
C ALA A 88 20.87 22.72 21.00
N GLU A 89 19.99 22.25 21.89
CA GLU A 89 19.96 20.84 22.30
C GLU A 89 19.66 19.91 21.12
N ILE A 90 18.74 20.30 20.23
CA ILE A 90 18.42 19.52 19.02
C ILE A 90 19.63 19.45 18.09
N ALA A 91 20.34 20.57 17.88
CA ALA A 91 21.55 20.59 17.05
C ALA A 91 22.65 19.68 17.63
N GLU A 92 22.86 19.71 18.95
CA GLU A 92 23.83 18.83 19.64
C GLU A 92 23.44 17.35 19.52
N PHE A 93 22.16 17.02 19.74
CA PHE A 93 21.66 15.66 19.56
C PHE A 93 21.85 15.16 18.12
N ASN A 94 21.52 16.00 17.14
CA ASN A 94 21.64 15.67 15.73
C ASN A 94 23.10 15.44 15.33
N ASP A 95 24.02 16.33 15.73
CA ASP A 95 25.45 16.20 15.45
C ASP A 95 26.01 14.89 16.03
N ALA A 96 25.69 14.61 17.30
CA ALA A 96 26.11 13.38 17.96
C ALA A 96 25.57 12.12 17.26
N ALA A 97 24.31 12.13 16.82
CA ALA A 97 23.70 10.99 16.14
C ALA A 97 24.27 10.78 14.71
N LEU A 98 24.46 11.86 13.95
CA LEU A 98 24.98 11.80 12.58
C LEU A 98 26.44 11.37 12.51
N THR A 99 27.24 11.76 13.52
CA THR A 99 28.69 11.48 13.58
C THR A 99 29.03 10.18 14.32
N GLN A 100 28.04 9.46 14.87
CA GLN A 100 28.26 8.23 15.63
C GLN A 100 28.94 7.15 14.77
N LEU A 101 30.20 6.84 15.11
CA LEU A 101 30.93 5.72 14.51
C LEU A 101 30.50 4.37 15.13
N PRO A 102 30.64 3.26 14.39
CA PRO A 102 30.51 1.90 14.92
C PRO A 102 31.48 1.64 16.09
N ASP A 103 30.95 1.67 17.30
CA ASP A 103 31.69 1.51 18.56
C ASP A 103 31.74 0.05 19.04
N THR A 104 30.69 -0.73 18.77
CA THR A 104 30.61 -2.16 19.08
C THR A 104 31.09 -3.04 17.92
N ASP A 105 31.57 -4.25 18.23
CA ASP A 105 31.93 -5.23 17.22
C ASP A 105 30.74 -5.63 16.34
N ALA A 106 29.53 -5.67 16.91
CA ALA A 106 28.31 -5.89 16.16
C ALA A 106 28.01 -4.76 15.16
N HIS A 107 28.22 -3.49 15.54
CA HIS A 107 28.08 -2.36 14.59
C HIS A 107 29.12 -2.41 13.49
N LYS A 108 30.39 -2.67 13.83
CA LYS A 108 31.49 -2.76 12.86
C LYS A 108 31.25 -3.89 11.86
N GLN A 109 30.82 -5.05 12.34
CA GLN A 109 30.52 -6.20 11.51
C GLN A 109 29.31 -5.92 10.59
N ARG A 110 28.22 -5.35 11.12
CA ARG A 110 27.06 -4.94 10.30
C ARG A 110 27.43 -3.95 9.18
N LEU A 111 28.23 -2.92 9.48
CA LEU A 111 28.70 -1.99 8.45
C LEU A 111 29.51 -2.71 7.37
N LYS A 112 30.43 -3.59 7.77
CA LYS A 112 31.25 -4.38 6.83
C LYS A 112 30.38 -5.27 5.92
N ASP A 113 29.41 -5.97 6.49
CA ASP A 113 28.54 -6.88 5.74
C ASP A 113 27.63 -6.14 4.76
N ARG A 114 27.06 -5.00 5.18
CA ARG A 114 26.24 -4.13 4.32
C ARG A 114 27.04 -3.52 3.19
N LEU A 115 28.26 -3.03 3.45
CA LEU A 115 29.17 -2.54 2.41
C LEU A 115 29.49 -3.65 1.41
N ALA A 116 29.84 -4.84 1.87
CA ALA A 116 30.12 -5.97 0.99
C ALA A 116 28.92 -6.36 0.13
N ARG A 117 27.70 -6.31 0.70
CA ARG A 117 26.47 -6.70 0.03
C ARG A 117 25.97 -5.65 -0.97
N PHE A 118 25.96 -4.38 -0.60
CA PHE A 118 25.22 -3.34 -1.33
C PHE A 118 26.11 -2.29 -2.01
N ALA A 119 27.32 -2.06 -1.52
CA ALA A 119 28.19 -1.00 -2.03
C ALA A 119 29.68 -1.37 -1.92
N PRO A 120 30.12 -2.47 -2.55
CA PRO A 120 31.49 -2.94 -2.42
C PRO A 120 32.47 -1.87 -2.92
N GLY A 121 33.44 -1.50 -2.07
CA GLY A 121 34.48 -0.53 -2.39
C GLY A 121 34.17 0.93 -2.02
N ARG A 122 32.95 1.25 -1.56
CA ARG A 122 32.65 2.57 -0.98
C ARG A 122 33.36 2.73 0.37
N THR A 123 33.96 3.89 0.59
CA THR A 123 34.74 4.21 1.82
C THR A 123 34.22 5.43 2.58
N ASP A 124 33.25 6.14 2.03
CA ASP A 124 32.61 7.33 2.59
C ASP A 124 31.46 7.01 3.57
N ILE A 125 30.97 5.76 3.56
CA ILE A 125 29.95 5.25 4.50
C ILE A 125 30.67 4.74 5.74
N THR A 126 30.64 5.52 6.81
CA THR A 126 31.45 5.30 8.02
C THR A 126 30.66 5.34 9.33
N THR A 127 29.49 5.99 9.35
CA THR A 127 28.69 6.16 10.57
C THR A 127 27.60 5.10 10.71
N VAL A 128 27.07 4.94 11.93
CA VAL A 128 25.99 3.97 12.22
C VAL A 128 24.75 4.29 11.38
N LEU A 129 24.39 5.57 11.25
CA LEU A 129 23.21 5.97 10.47
C LEU A 129 23.42 5.78 8.97
N GLN A 130 24.60 6.10 8.44
CA GLN A 130 24.93 5.81 7.04
C GLN A 130 24.88 4.30 6.75
N SER A 131 25.30 3.46 7.70
CA SER A 131 25.14 2.00 7.58
C SER A 131 23.67 1.58 7.52
N MET A 132 22.80 2.18 8.33
CA MET A 132 21.36 1.90 8.30
C MET A 132 20.73 2.34 6.97
N GLU A 133 21.08 3.53 6.50
CA GLU A 133 20.63 4.05 5.20
C GLU A 133 21.06 3.17 4.04
N LEU A 134 22.28 2.64 4.06
CA LEU A 134 22.76 1.69 3.06
C LEU A 134 21.95 0.39 3.04
N ASP A 135 21.54 -0.10 4.22
CA ASP A 135 20.75 -1.32 4.36
C ASP A 135 19.33 -1.15 3.80
N ASP A 136 18.67 -0.06 4.19
CA ASP A 136 17.34 0.31 3.70
C ASP A 136 17.38 0.56 2.18
N TRP A 137 18.35 1.33 1.70
CA TRP A 137 18.52 1.56 0.28
C TRP A 137 18.73 0.24 -0.45
N GLY A 138 19.77 -0.52 -0.08
CA GLY A 138 20.17 -1.75 -0.75
C GLY A 138 19.11 -2.85 -0.75
N SER A 139 18.21 -2.85 0.23
CA SER A 139 17.14 -3.84 0.34
C SER A 139 15.88 -3.49 -0.46
N PHE A 140 15.63 -2.21 -0.73
CA PHE A 140 14.33 -1.76 -1.26
C PHE A 140 14.37 -0.94 -2.55
N TRP A 141 15.54 -0.44 -3.00
CA TRP A 141 15.57 0.38 -4.21
C TRP A 141 15.29 -0.43 -5.48
N GLN A 142 15.68 -1.72 -5.52
CA GLN A 142 15.47 -2.56 -6.68
C GLN A 142 14.03 -3.06 -6.74
N VAL A 143 13.44 -2.98 -7.92
CA VAL A 143 12.13 -3.57 -8.23
C VAL A 143 12.31 -4.58 -9.34
N ASP A 144 11.60 -5.71 -9.26
CA ASP A 144 11.65 -6.78 -10.26
C ASP A 144 10.29 -6.95 -10.94
N LEU A 145 10.10 -6.26 -12.08
CA LEU A 145 8.84 -6.33 -12.82
C LEU A 145 8.72 -7.56 -13.71
N THR A 146 9.68 -8.48 -13.65
CA THR A 146 9.52 -9.83 -14.21
C THR A 146 8.79 -10.77 -13.26
N ALA A 147 8.75 -10.42 -11.97
CA ALA A 147 8.14 -11.21 -10.91
C ALA A 147 6.75 -10.69 -10.47
N GLY A 148 6.40 -9.45 -10.78
CA GLY A 148 5.11 -8.85 -10.48
C GLY A 148 4.88 -7.54 -11.22
N PRO A 149 3.62 -7.07 -11.33
CA PRO A 149 3.34 -5.80 -11.98
C PRO A 149 3.76 -4.61 -11.11
N PRO A 150 4.07 -3.44 -11.69
CA PRO A 150 4.26 -2.22 -10.92
C PRO A 150 2.92 -1.79 -10.30
N ARG A 151 2.95 -0.90 -9.30
CA ARG A 151 1.72 -0.39 -8.66
C ARG A 151 0.70 0.16 -9.67
N SER A 152 -0.57 0.24 -9.25
CA SER A 152 -1.64 0.78 -10.09
C SER A 152 -1.32 2.20 -10.54
N ALA A 153 -1.72 2.54 -11.76
CA ALA A 153 -1.68 3.92 -12.20
C ALA A 153 -2.68 4.81 -11.42
N ARG A 154 -3.59 4.24 -10.63
CA ARG A 154 -4.42 4.95 -9.65
C ARG A 154 -3.72 5.24 -8.32
N ALA A 155 -2.60 4.57 -8.04
CA ALA A 155 -1.91 4.71 -6.77
C ALA A 155 -1.37 6.14 -6.60
N LYS A 156 -1.67 6.74 -5.46
CA LYS A 156 -1.28 8.11 -5.07
C LYS A 156 -0.18 8.13 -4.00
N ASP A 157 0.48 6.99 -3.77
CA ASP A 157 1.45 6.81 -2.68
C ASP A 157 2.62 7.80 -2.72
N ILE A 158 2.95 8.33 -3.90
CA ILE A 158 4.03 9.28 -4.11
C ILE A 158 3.44 10.63 -4.50
N ALA A 159 3.69 11.65 -3.68
CA ALA A 159 3.27 13.05 -3.88
C ALA A 159 1.75 13.28 -4.03
N GLY A 160 0.91 12.27 -3.80
CA GLY A 160 -0.52 12.37 -4.08
C GLY A 160 -0.86 12.32 -5.57
N ILE A 161 0.08 11.94 -6.44
CA ILE A 161 -0.06 12.02 -7.90
C ILE A 161 -0.21 10.63 -8.50
N CYS A 162 -1.33 10.38 -9.18
CA CYS A 162 -1.62 9.14 -9.89
C CYS A 162 -0.50 8.82 -10.90
N GLY A 163 -0.12 7.54 -10.97
CA GLY A 163 0.88 7.04 -11.91
C GLY A 163 2.33 7.27 -11.49
N VAL A 164 2.63 8.18 -10.55
CA VAL A 164 4.01 8.42 -10.11
C VAL A 164 4.59 7.23 -9.36
N ALA A 165 3.78 6.57 -8.52
CA ALA A 165 4.15 5.30 -7.87
C ALA A 165 4.52 4.21 -8.88
N ARG A 166 3.68 4.03 -9.90
CA ARG A 166 3.93 3.09 -11.02
C ARG A 166 5.20 3.43 -11.79
N MET A 167 5.40 4.72 -12.08
CA MET A 167 6.58 5.20 -12.80
C MET A 167 7.86 5.00 -11.96
N ALA A 168 7.82 5.18 -10.64
CA ALA A 168 8.95 4.91 -9.75
C ALA A 168 9.33 3.42 -9.74
N ASP A 169 8.34 2.52 -9.71
CA ASP A 169 8.58 1.08 -9.80
C ASP A 169 9.27 0.72 -11.12
N LYS A 170 8.78 1.28 -12.23
CA LYS A 170 9.37 1.10 -13.57
C LYS A 170 10.77 1.69 -13.68
N ALA A 171 11.00 2.87 -13.11
CA ALA A 171 12.31 3.53 -13.12
C ALA A 171 13.36 2.69 -12.39
N ARG A 172 13.00 2.18 -11.20
CA ARG A 172 13.82 1.30 -10.38
C ARG A 172 14.10 -0.03 -11.09
N ALA A 173 13.08 -0.62 -11.70
CA ALA A 173 13.20 -1.87 -12.43
C ALA A 173 14.04 -1.74 -13.70
N GLU A 174 13.89 -0.65 -14.45
CA GLU A 174 14.76 -0.36 -15.60
C GLU A 174 16.22 -0.23 -15.16
N ARG A 175 16.48 0.55 -14.10
CA ARG A 175 17.84 0.70 -13.56
C ARG A 175 18.43 -0.61 -13.06
N ALA A 176 17.60 -1.50 -12.55
CA ALA A 176 17.98 -2.84 -12.09
C ALA A 176 18.02 -3.89 -13.22
N GLU A 177 17.77 -3.52 -14.47
CA GLU A 177 17.68 -4.41 -15.64
C GLU A 177 16.61 -5.51 -15.49
N LYS A 178 15.51 -5.18 -14.80
CA LYS A 178 14.40 -6.08 -14.44
C LYS A 178 13.03 -5.51 -14.81
N ILE A 179 12.98 -4.65 -15.83
CA ILE A 179 11.72 -4.02 -16.27
C ILE A 179 10.76 -4.98 -16.97
N GLY A 180 11.25 -6.12 -17.49
CA GLY A 180 10.41 -7.10 -18.19
C GLY A 180 9.80 -6.53 -19.47
N ALA A 181 8.49 -6.70 -19.64
CA ALA A 181 7.74 -6.22 -20.81
C ALA A 181 7.28 -4.75 -20.70
N TYR A 182 7.55 -4.09 -19.57
CA TYR A 182 7.20 -2.69 -19.38
C TYR A 182 8.17 -1.74 -20.10
N LEU A 183 7.71 -0.53 -20.39
CA LEU A 183 8.50 0.55 -21.00
C LEU A 183 8.59 1.70 -20.02
N TYR A 184 9.73 2.36 -19.88
CA TYR A 184 9.93 3.49 -18.98
C TYR A 184 10.23 4.79 -19.74
N GLY A 185 9.89 5.93 -19.13
CA GLY A 185 10.30 7.25 -19.61
C GLY A 185 9.72 7.60 -20.98
N ASP A 186 10.57 8.04 -21.90
CA ASP A 186 10.14 8.55 -23.21
C ASP A 186 9.51 7.48 -24.12
N ASP A 187 9.77 6.19 -23.83
CA ASP A 187 9.18 5.06 -24.56
C ASP A 187 7.78 4.68 -24.03
N SER A 188 7.33 5.30 -22.93
CA SER A 188 6.04 5.03 -22.32
C SER A 188 5.09 6.21 -22.43
N GLY A 189 4.03 6.08 -23.22
CA GLY A 189 3.06 7.18 -23.42
C GLY A 189 2.37 7.68 -22.14
N GLN A 190 2.32 6.87 -21.07
CA GLN A 190 1.84 7.31 -19.75
C GLN A 190 2.93 8.09 -19.00
N ASP A 191 4.17 7.59 -18.96
CA ASP A 191 5.28 8.28 -18.28
C ASP A 191 5.57 9.62 -18.95
N VAL A 192 5.53 9.70 -20.29
CA VAL A 192 5.65 10.98 -21.02
C VAL A 192 4.63 12.02 -20.52
N ARG A 193 3.37 11.62 -20.26
CA ARG A 193 2.36 12.55 -19.72
C ARG A 193 2.68 13.00 -18.31
N ILE A 194 3.10 12.06 -17.45
CA ILE A 194 3.46 12.33 -16.07
C ILE A 194 4.69 13.24 -16.02
N LEU A 195 5.78 12.89 -16.70
CA LEU A 195 7.02 13.67 -16.78
C LEU A 195 6.78 15.06 -17.37
N THR A 196 5.94 15.18 -18.41
CA THR A 196 5.54 16.49 -18.96
C THR A 196 4.78 17.34 -17.95
N PHE A 197 3.83 16.74 -17.21
CA PHE A 197 3.10 17.43 -16.15
C PHE A 197 4.04 17.90 -15.04
N LEU A 198 4.96 17.03 -14.60
CA LEU A 198 5.92 17.33 -13.55
C LEU A 198 6.99 18.35 -14.00
N GLY A 199 7.29 18.44 -15.30
CA GLY A 199 8.42 19.22 -15.79
C GLY A 199 9.77 18.61 -15.44
N ILE A 200 9.84 17.28 -15.26
CA ILE A 200 11.02 16.53 -14.80
C ILE A 200 11.45 15.58 -15.92
N SER A 201 12.76 15.42 -16.15
CA SER A 201 13.26 14.46 -17.14
C SER A 201 13.17 13.01 -16.64
N ALA A 202 13.06 12.04 -17.56
CA ALA A 202 13.07 10.62 -17.19
C ALA A 202 14.35 10.21 -16.44
N ALA A 203 15.49 10.82 -16.78
CA ALA A 203 16.77 10.56 -16.12
C ALA A 203 16.79 11.05 -14.68
N ASP A 204 16.37 12.31 -14.45
CA ASP A 204 16.34 12.90 -13.11
C ASP A 204 15.33 12.17 -12.21
N PHE A 205 14.16 11.82 -12.75
CA PHE A 205 13.17 11.04 -12.02
C PHE A 205 13.69 9.64 -11.67
N GLN A 206 14.40 8.96 -12.58
CA GLN A 206 14.97 7.64 -12.29
C GLN A 206 16.03 7.71 -11.19
N GLU A 207 16.91 8.71 -11.24
CA GLU A 207 17.89 8.94 -10.18
C GLU A 207 17.20 9.18 -8.83
N ALA A 208 16.17 10.03 -8.80
CA ALA A 208 15.40 10.27 -7.59
C ALA A 208 14.70 9.01 -7.07
N ALA A 209 14.11 8.20 -7.94
CA ALA A 209 13.44 6.96 -7.56
C ALA A 209 14.39 5.93 -6.96
N VAL A 210 15.63 5.85 -7.48
CA VAL A 210 16.68 4.97 -6.96
C VAL A 210 17.25 5.48 -5.63
N ASN A 211 17.42 6.78 -5.50
CA ASN A 211 18.00 7.40 -4.29
C ASN A 211 17.02 7.49 -3.11
N ASN A 212 15.72 7.36 -3.38
CA ASN A 212 14.65 7.51 -2.40
C ASN A 212 13.69 6.29 -2.48
N PRO A 213 14.03 5.15 -1.84
CA PRO A 213 13.18 3.97 -1.82
C PRO A 213 11.86 4.19 -1.06
N ASN A 214 11.87 5.05 -0.04
CA ASN A 214 10.68 5.44 0.73
C ASN A 214 9.77 6.40 -0.07
N ASN A 215 8.47 6.13 -0.09
CA ASN A 215 7.49 6.89 -0.88
C ASN A 215 7.35 8.36 -0.45
N LEU A 216 7.49 8.68 0.85
CA LEU A 216 7.42 10.05 1.33
C LEU A 216 8.63 10.87 0.88
N GLU A 217 9.83 10.28 0.85
CA GLU A 217 11.05 10.99 0.44
C GLU A 217 11.06 11.31 -1.06
N ILE A 218 10.75 10.33 -1.91
CA ILE A 218 10.60 10.60 -3.35
C ILE A 218 9.42 11.53 -3.60
N GLY A 219 8.33 11.43 -2.83
CA GLY A 219 7.19 12.34 -2.91
C GLY A 219 7.58 13.79 -2.62
N ALA A 220 8.33 14.02 -1.54
CA ALA A 220 8.86 15.33 -1.19
C ALA A 220 9.78 15.87 -2.30
N TRP A 221 10.67 15.03 -2.84
CA TRP A 221 11.53 15.41 -3.97
C TRP A 221 10.72 15.80 -5.21
N VAL A 222 9.68 15.02 -5.55
CA VAL A 222 8.79 15.34 -6.69
C VAL A 222 8.11 16.69 -6.49
N LEU A 223 7.53 16.94 -5.32
CA LEU A 223 6.83 18.20 -5.03
C LEU A 223 7.76 19.41 -5.06
N GLU A 224 8.99 19.27 -4.55
CA GLU A 224 10.01 20.31 -4.59
C GLU A 224 10.43 20.67 -6.03
N ASN A 225 10.45 19.69 -6.93
CA ASN A 225 10.95 19.86 -8.30
C ASN A 225 9.85 20.15 -9.34
N CYS A 226 8.57 19.86 -9.05
CA CYS A 226 7.49 20.04 -10.02
C CYS A 226 6.78 21.40 -9.93
N GLY A 227 6.82 22.05 -8.76
CA GLY A 227 6.20 23.36 -8.55
C GLY A 227 4.67 23.39 -8.76
N LYS A 228 4.01 22.24 -8.66
CA LYS A 228 2.55 22.09 -8.88
C LYS A 228 1.76 22.39 -7.61
N SER A 229 0.67 23.11 -7.77
CA SER A 229 -0.34 23.29 -6.72
C SER A 229 -1.17 22.02 -6.52
N GLN A 230 -1.84 21.92 -5.37
CA GLN A 230 -2.73 20.79 -5.08
C GLN A 230 -3.89 20.72 -6.11
N ASP A 231 -4.47 21.86 -6.49
CA ASP A 231 -5.55 21.91 -7.49
C ASP A 231 -5.10 21.39 -8.88
N GLU A 232 -3.86 21.70 -9.29
CA GLU A 232 -3.27 21.16 -10.52
C GLU A 232 -3.06 19.64 -10.42
N ILE A 233 -2.61 19.15 -9.27
CA ILE A 233 -2.42 17.71 -9.01
C ILE A 233 -3.77 16.99 -9.06
N ASP A 234 -4.81 17.52 -8.42
CA ASP A 234 -6.13 16.92 -8.40
C ASP A 234 -6.75 16.87 -9.80
N THR A 235 -6.61 17.96 -10.57
CA THR A 235 -7.03 18.02 -11.97
C THR A 235 -6.29 16.99 -12.84
N PHE A 236 -4.97 16.87 -12.65
CA PHE A 236 -4.15 15.87 -13.36
C PHE A 236 -4.57 14.45 -13.02
N ASN A 237 -4.81 14.17 -11.73
CA ASN A 237 -5.24 12.87 -11.25
C ASN A 237 -6.57 12.44 -11.87
N GLU A 238 -7.58 13.32 -11.82
CA GLU A 238 -8.89 13.09 -12.45
C GLU A 238 -8.74 12.81 -13.94
N THR A 239 -7.93 13.63 -14.63
CA THR A 239 -7.68 13.48 -16.07
C THR A 239 -6.99 12.16 -16.40
N LEU A 240 -5.98 11.75 -15.63
CA LEU A 240 -5.19 10.55 -15.92
C LEU A 240 -6.02 9.28 -15.75
N VAL A 241 -6.80 9.18 -14.67
CA VAL A 241 -7.61 7.98 -14.37
C VAL A 241 -8.77 7.83 -15.36
N ASN A 242 -9.34 8.94 -15.82
CA ASN A 242 -10.43 8.98 -16.79
C ASN A 242 -9.97 9.00 -18.25
N TYR A 243 -8.66 8.91 -18.52
CA TYR A 243 -8.12 8.98 -19.86
C TYR A 243 -8.46 7.72 -20.68
N GLY A 244 -9.38 7.87 -21.64
CA GLY A 244 -9.75 6.85 -22.63
C GLY A 244 -8.91 6.87 -23.92
N PRO A 245 -9.07 5.87 -24.79
CA PRO A 245 -8.49 5.91 -26.13
C PRO A 245 -9.03 7.10 -26.94
N ASN A 246 -8.17 7.64 -27.79
CA ASN A 246 -8.54 8.59 -28.84
C ASN A 246 -8.53 7.90 -30.21
N GLU A 247 -8.90 8.62 -31.27
CA GLU A 247 -8.95 8.08 -32.64
C GLU A 247 -7.67 7.34 -33.05
N ALA A 248 -6.49 7.88 -32.70
CA ALA A 248 -5.20 7.30 -33.04
C ALA A 248 -4.84 6.04 -32.23
N SER A 249 -5.51 5.78 -31.10
CA SER A 249 -5.16 4.70 -30.16
C SER A 249 -6.30 3.70 -29.91
N GLN A 250 -7.50 3.96 -30.46
CA GLN A 250 -8.69 3.12 -30.32
C GLN A 250 -8.48 1.70 -30.81
N GLU A 251 -7.84 1.52 -31.97
CA GLU A 251 -7.58 0.19 -32.52
C GLU A 251 -6.70 -0.65 -31.59
N ARG A 252 -5.60 -0.06 -31.09
CA ARG A 252 -4.69 -0.72 -30.14
C ARG A 252 -5.40 -1.06 -28.83
N PHE A 253 -6.22 -0.14 -28.30
CA PHE A 253 -6.98 -0.36 -27.09
C PHE A 253 -7.93 -1.55 -27.23
N ASN A 254 -8.72 -1.56 -28.30
CA ASN A 254 -9.67 -2.64 -28.58
C ASN A 254 -8.95 -3.97 -28.83
N ALA A 255 -7.84 -3.95 -29.57
CA ALA A 255 -7.05 -5.15 -29.83
C ALA A 255 -6.52 -5.76 -28.53
N ARG A 256 -6.04 -4.93 -27.59
CA ARG A 256 -5.56 -5.44 -26.30
C ARG A 256 -6.68 -6.03 -25.45
N ILE A 257 -7.86 -5.41 -25.39
CA ILE A 257 -9.03 -6.01 -24.69
C ILE A 257 -9.39 -7.36 -25.30
N GLN A 258 -9.44 -7.45 -26.63
CA GLN A 258 -9.73 -8.72 -27.32
C GLN A 258 -8.69 -9.81 -27.06
N GLU A 259 -7.43 -9.41 -26.89
CA GLU A 259 -6.34 -10.34 -26.57
C GLU A 259 -6.42 -10.86 -25.13
N ILE A 260 -6.67 -10.00 -24.15
CA ILE A 260 -6.57 -10.37 -22.73
C ILE A 260 -7.88 -10.88 -22.14
N ASP A 261 -9.01 -10.22 -22.43
CA ASP A 261 -10.33 -10.59 -21.95
C ASP A 261 -11.45 -9.87 -22.75
N PRO A 262 -11.99 -10.50 -23.80
CA PRO A 262 -13.02 -9.91 -24.64
C PRO A 262 -14.37 -9.72 -23.92
N SER A 263 -14.56 -10.30 -22.72
CA SER A 263 -15.80 -10.14 -21.96
C SER A 263 -15.90 -8.78 -21.25
N ARG A 264 -14.76 -8.11 -21.04
CA ARG A 264 -14.65 -6.85 -20.29
C ARG A 264 -15.03 -5.62 -21.11
N THR A 265 -16.31 -5.60 -21.49
CA THR A 265 -16.94 -4.50 -22.25
C THR A 265 -17.12 -3.21 -21.45
N ASP A 266 -16.94 -3.27 -20.13
CA ASP A 266 -16.99 -2.14 -19.21
C ASP A 266 -15.71 -1.28 -19.21
N ILE A 267 -14.59 -1.80 -19.73
CA ILE A 267 -13.30 -1.10 -19.73
C ILE A 267 -13.25 -0.05 -20.83
N ASN A 268 -13.18 1.22 -20.43
CA ASN A 268 -13.14 2.36 -21.34
C ASN A 268 -11.96 3.35 -21.08
N THR A 269 -11.13 3.11 -20.06
CA THR A 269 -9.93 3.90 -19.77
C THR A 269 -8.65 3.08 -19.87
N TRP A 270 -7.53 3.74 -20.20
CA TRP A 270 -6.22 3.09 -20.24
C TRP A 270 -5.81 2.53 -18.88
N VAL A 271 -6.12 3.25 -17.80
CA VAL A 271 -5.78 2.84 -16.44
C VAL A 271 -6.58 1.59 -16.02
N ALA A 272 -7.86 1.50 -16.38
CA ALA A 272 -8.65 0.28 -16.16
C ALA A 272 -8.11 -0.91 -16.97
N LEU A 273 -7.72 -0.69 -18.23
CA LEU A 273 -7.12 -1.72 -19.07
C LEU A 273 -5.78 -2.20 -18.50
N GLN A 274 -4.91 -1.29 -18.05
CA GLN A 274 -3.62 -1.62 -17.42
C GLN A 274 -3.80 -2.47 -16.15
N ASP A 275 -4.74 -2.11 -15.27
CA ASP A 275 -4.98 -2.85 -14.04
C ASP A 275 -5.58 -4.25 -14.28
N LEU A 276 -6.38 -4.43 -15.35
CA LEU A 276 -6.83 -5.75 -15.78
C LEU A 276 -5.66 -6.58 -16.33
N ASP A 277 -4.89 -5.98 -17.25
CA ASP A 277 -3.78 -6.64 -17.93
C ASP A 277 -2.69 -7.08 -16.96
N ASP A 278 -2.33 -6.23 -15.99
CA ASP A 278 -1.39 -6.55 -14.92
C ASP A 278 -1.87 -7.76 -14.10
N GLN A 279 -3.16 -7.83 -13.75
CA GLN A 279 -3.69 -8.97 -12.99
C GLN A 279 -3.67 -10.27 -13.80
N LEU A 280 -4.11 -10.21 -15.06
CA LEU A 280 -4.16 -11.39 -15.94
C LEU A 280 -2.77 -11.90 -16.31
N SER A 281 -1.83 -11.00 -16.64
CA SER A 281 -0.47 -11.35 -17.04
C SER A 281 0.30 -12.07 -15.93
N PHE A 282 0.02 -11.75 -14.67
CA PHE A 282 0.66 -12.38 -13.51
C PHE A 282 -0.22 -13.42 -12.79
N GLY A 283 -1.46 -13.62 -13.23
CA GLY A 283 -2.39 -14.55 -12.60
C GLY A 283 -2.72 -14.21 -11.14
N ILE A 284 -2.78 -12.92 -10.81
CA ILE A 284 -3.01 -12.43 -9.44
C ILE A 284 -4.37 -11.76 -9.28
N ILE A 285 -4.88 -11.76 -8.05
CA ILE A 285 -5.99 -10.88 -7.65
C ILE A 285 -5.39 -9.75 -6.81
N ASP A 286 -5.47 -8.51 -7.29
CA ASP A 286 -4.93 -7.35 -6.57
C ASP A 286 -6.04 -6.38 -6.19
N LEU A 287 -6.39 -6.40 -4.91
CA LEU A 287 -7.47 -5.58 -4.37
C LEU A 287 -7.06 -4.13 -4.10
N ASN A 288 -5.81 -3.75 -4.41
CA ASN A 288 -5.44 -2.35 -4.55
C ASN A 288 -5.91 -1.75 -5.89
N ARG A 289 -6.30 -2.59 -6.85
CA ARG A 289 -6.69 -2.18 -8.22
C ARG A 289 -8.19 -2.18 -8.44
N ARG A 290 -8.89 -3.05 -7.72
CA ARG A 290 -10.34 -3.22 -7.83
C ARG A 290 -10.90 -3.74 -6.51
N ALA A 291 -12.20 -3.55 -6.32
CA ALA A 291 -12.91 -4.28 -5.28
C ALA A 291 -12.93 -5.80 -5.58
N PRO A 292 -12.97 -6.65 -4.54
CA PRO A 292 -13.36 -8.04 -4.73
C PRO A 292 -14.82 -8.08 -5.17
N ARG A 293 -15.27 -9.21 -5.72
CA ARG A 293 -16.65 -9.37 -6.21
C ARG A 293 -17.72 -8.95 -5.18
N SER A 294 -18.89 -8.59 -5.70
CA SER A 294 -20.01 -8.11 -4.89
C SER A 294 -20.31 -9.08 -3.74
N PRO A 295 -20.60 -8.59 -2.52
CA PRO A 295 -21.02 -9.47 -1.43
C PRO A 295 -22.36 -10.18 -1.75
N TYR A 296 -23.13 -9.69 -2.72
CA TYR A 296 -24.38 -10.33 -3.18
C TYR A 296 -24.18 -11.35 -4.30
N ASP A 297 -22.96 -11.51 -4.81
CA ASP A 297 -22.64 -12.48 -5.86
C ASP A 297 -22.87 -13.91 -5.34
N THR A 298 -23.61 -14.72 -6.11
CA THR A 298 -23.97 -16.11 -5.79
C THR A 298 -23.44 -17.11 -6.82
N GLU A 299 -22.58 -16.68 -7.74
CA GLU A 299 -22.05 -17.54 -8.81
C GLU A 299 -21.20 -18.70 -8.28
N VAL A 300 -20.64 -18.56 -7.08
CA VAL A 300 -19.86 -19.63 -6.41
C VAL A 300 -20.73 -20.33 -5.38
N TYR A 301 -21.00 -21.61 -5.61
CA TYR A 301 -21.78 -22.49 -4.71
C TYR A 301 -23.18 -21.96 -4.32
N GLY A 302 -23.77 -21.04 -5.09
CA GLY A 302 -25.07 -20.43 -4.78
C GLY A 302 -25.06 -19.56 -3.52
N MET A 303 -23.89 -19.22 -2.99
CA MET A 303 -23.73 -18.54 -1.70
C MET A 303 -23.31 -17.09 -1.87
N VAL A 304 -24.03 -16.19 -1.21
CA VAL A 304 -23.58 -14.80 -1.07
C VAL A 304 -22.25 -14.75 -0.31
N GLN A 305 -21.46 -13.70 -0.53
CA GLN A 305 -20.12 -13.48 0.03
C GLN A 305 -19.03 -14.47 -0.43
N LEU A 306 -19.35 -15.66 -0.94
CA LEU A 306 -18.33 -16.67 -1.22
C LEU A 306 -17.38 -16.25 -2.35
N ALA A 307 -17.90 -15.68 -3.44
CA ALA A 307 -17.09 -15.11 -4.52
C ALA A 307 -16.13 -14.02 -4.01
N ARG A 308 -16.61 -13.14 -3.13
CA ARG A 308 -15.81 -12.09 -2.48
C ARG A 308 -14.72 -12.68 -1.59
N LEU A 309 -15.05 -13.72 -0.81
CA LEU A 309 -14.10 -14.41 0.05
C LEU A 309 -13.01 -15.13 -0.75
N VAL A 310 -13.35 -15.72 -1.91
CA VAL A 310 -12.37 -16.29 -2.85
C VAL A 310 -11.40 -15.22 -3.33
N ASP A 311 -11.90 -14.09 -3.83
CA ASP A 311 -11.05 -12.97 -4.29
C ASP A 311 -10.11 -12.49 -3.18
N LYS A 312 -10.64 -12.28 -1.97
CA LYS A 312 -9.86 -11.87 -0.80
C LYS A 312 -8.82 -12.90 -0.39
N GLY A 313 -9.16 -14.19 -0.39
CA GLY A 313 -8.21 -15.26 -0.07
C GLY A 313 -7.08 -15.36 -1.10
N ARG A 314 -7.40 -15.19 -2.39
CA ARG A 314 -6.36 -15.13 -3.45
C ARG A 314 -5.45 -13.93 -3.28
N ALA A 315 -6.02 -12.76 -3.00
CA ALA A 315 -5.27 -11.54 -2.75
C ALA A 315 -4.42 -11.60 -1.47
N PHE A 316 -4.92 -12.25 -0.42
CA PHE A 316 -4.16 -12.54 0.80
C PHE A 316 -2.94 -13.42 0.48
N ASN A 317 -3.12 -14.50 -0.29
CA ASN A 317 -2.03 -15.38 -0.70
C ASN A 317 -0.97 -14.68 -1.57
N SER A 318 -1.33 -13.65 -2.32
CA SER A 318 -0.40 -12.86 -3.14
C SER A 318 0.06 -11.55 -2.50
N ASN A 319 -0.23 -11.30 -1.22
CA ASN A 319 0.09 -10.03 -0.51
C ASN A 319 -0.43 -8.78 -1.23
N THR A 320 -1.60 -8.88 -1.84
CA THR A 320 -2.28 -7.82 -2.59
C THR A 320 -3.70 -7.58 -2.08
N LEU A 321 -3.92 -7.84 -0.78
CA LEU A 321 -5.22 -7.67 -0.11
C LEU A 321 -5.64 -6.19 0.00
N GLY A 322 -4.69 -5.25 -0.01
CA GLY A 322 -4.98 -3.82 0.10
C GLY A 322 -5.62 -3.45 1.44
N ALA A 323 -6.61 -2.55 1.43
CA ALA A 323 -7.30 -2.10 2.64
C ALA A 323 -8.35 -3.09 3.20
N TYR A 324 -8.46 -4.28 2.62
CA TYR A 324 -9.41 -5.29 3.05
C TYR A 324 -8.86 -6.15 4.19
N PHE A 325 -9.75 -6.68 5.01
CA PHE A 325 -9.44 -7.70 6.03
C PHE A 325 -9.80 -9.08 5.52
N TYR A 326 -9.03 -10.12 5.85
CA TYR A 326 -9.31 -11.50 5.44
C TYR A 326 -9.53 -12.42 6.65
N GLY A 327 -10.46 -13.36 6.53
CA GLY A 327 -10.61 -14.45 7.48
C GLY A 327 -11.04 -13.96 8.87
N GLU A 328 -10.22 -14.24 9.90
CA GLU A 328 -10.56 -13.91 11.29
C GLU A 328 -10.61 -12.42 11.58
N ASP A 329 -10.01 -11.57 10.75
CA ASP A 329 -10.05 -10.11 10.93
C ASP A 329 -11.33 -9.49 10.35
N SER A 330 -12.12 -10.27 9.59
CA SER A 330 -13.38 -9.82 8.99
C SER A 330 -14.59 -10.57 9.55
N GLY A 331 -15.50 -9.85 10.22
CA GLY A 331 -16.72 -10.46 10.79
C GLY A 331 -17.61 -11.17 9.77
N ILE A 332 -17.64 -10.67 8.52
CA ILE A 332 -18.40 -11.27 7.42
C ILE A 332 -17.72 -12.55 6.91
N ASP A 333 -16.38 -12.55 6.79
CA ASP A 333 -15.64 -13.75 6.40
C ASP A 333 -15.76 -14.84 7.47
N ARG A 334 -15.61 -14.49 8.76
CA ARG A 334 -15.83 -15.42 9.89
C ARG A 334 -17.21 -16.08 9.82
N ALA A 335 -18.26 -15.32 9.54
CA ALA A 335 -19.62 -15.86 9.41
C ALA A 335 -19.76 -16.85 8.25
N THR A 336 -19.10 -16.57 7.13
CA THR A 336 -19.06 -17.44 5.94
C THR A 336 -18.28 -18.73 6.20
N LEU A 337 -17.06 -18.59 6.71
CA LEU A 337 -16.15 -19.70 7.03
C LEU A 337 -16.75 -20.62 8.10
N THR A 338 -17.37 -20.06 9.14
CA THR A 338 -18.08 -20.83 10.18
C THR A 338 -19.25 -21.62 9.59
N PHE A 339 -20.04 -21.01 8.69
CA PHE A 339 -21.14 -21.72 8.05
C PHE A 339 -20.64 -22.88 7.19
N LEU A 340 -19.56 -22.67 6.44
CA LEU A 340 -18.91 -23.72 5.65
C LEU A 340 -18.31 -24.82 6.53
N GLY A 341 -17.78 -24.48 7.71
CA GLY A 341 -17.07 -25.40 8.59
C GLY A 341 -15.58 -25.51 8.24
N VAL A 342 -15.03 -24.48 7.60
CA VAL A 342 -13.66 -24.40 7.11
C VAL A 342 -12.92 -23.26 7.80
N SER A 343 -11.66 -23.46 8.18
CA SER A 343 -10.83 -22.39 8.75
C SER A 343 -10.33 -21.43 7.67
N ALA A 344 -10.02 -20.18 8.02
CA ALA A 344 -9.40 -19.23 7.08
C ALA A 344 -8.08 -19.78 6.50
N ALA A 345 -7.25 -20.42 7.32
CA ALA A 345 -5.98 -21.02 6.88
C ALA A 345 -6.18 -22.18 5.90
N GLU A 346 -7.14 -23.07 6.16
CA GLU A 346 -7.48 -24.17 5.25
C GLU A 346 -8.04 -23.65 3.92
N PHE A 347 -8.91 -22.65 3.97
CA PHE A 347 -9.47 -22.03 2.77
C PHE A 347 -8.37 -21.35 1.93
N ALA A 348 -7.48 -20.58 2.56
CA ALA A 348 -6.33 -19.96 1.90
C ALA A 348 -5.38 -21.01 1.28
N GLU A 349 -5.15 -22.14 1.96
CA GLU A 349 -4.32 -23.22 1.43
C GLU A 349 -4.97 -23.88 0.20
N ALA A 350 -6.27 -24.16 0.24
CA ALA A 350 -7.01 -24.73 -0.88
C ALA A 350 -6.92 -23.83 -2.14
N LEU A 351 -6.99 -22.51 -1.96
CA LEU A 351 -6.90 -21.53 -3.05
C LEU A 351 -5.54 -21.52 -3.77
N LYS A 352 -4.48 -22.08 -3.19
CA LYS A 352 -3.17 -22.20 -3.86
C LYS A 352 -3.17 -23.23 -4.98
N THR A 353 -4.06 -24.23 -4.90
CA THR A 353 -4.13 -25.34 -5.87
C THR A 353 -5.39 -25.32 -6.71
N LEU A 354 -6.47 -24.72 -6.20
CA LEU A 354 -7.76 -24.62 -6.89
C LEU A 354 -7.82 -23.24 -7.56
N SER A 355 -7.73 -23.20 -8.89
CA SER A 355 -7.52 -21.97 -9.66
C SER A 355 -8.83 -21.33 -10.14
N THR A 356 -9.91 -22.11 -10.21
CA THR A 356 -11.21 -21.66 -10.72
C THR A 356 -12.31 -21.74 -9.67
N ASP A 357 -13.35 -20.92 -9.82
CA ASP A 357 -14.52 -20.98 -8.93
C ASP A 357 -15.22 -22.35 -8.98
N ALA A 358 -15.24 -23.00 -10.15
CA ALA A 358 -15.80 -24.34 -10.31
C ALA A 358 -15.04 -25.40 -9.49
N GLU A 359 -13.71 -25.29 -9.40
CA GLU A 359 -12.89 -26.18 -8.57
C GLU A 359 -13.12 -25.93 -7.07
N ILE A 360 -13.27 -24.67 -6.66
CA ILE A 360 -13.62 -24.30 -5.28
C ILE A 360 -15.00 -24.84 -4.91
N GLU A 361 -15.99 -24.64 -5.78
CA GLU A 361 -17.34 -25.16 -5.57
C GLU A 361 -17.35 -26.69 -5.48
N ALA A 362 -16.62 -27.39 -6.36
CA ALA A 362 -16.53 -28.83 -6.33
C ALA A 362 -15.91 -29.35 -5.02
N TRP A 363 -14.84 -28.70 -4.54
CA TRP A 363 -14.21 -29.02 -3.25
C TRP A 363 -15.16 -28.79 -2.07
N LEU A 364 -15.81 -27.62 -2.00
CA LEU A 364 -16.75 -27.32 -0.92
C LEU A 364 -17.95 -28.28 -0.92
N LYS A 365 -18.48 -28.65 -2.10
CA LYS A 365 -19.55 -29.65 -2.21
C LYS A 365 -19.13 -31.04 -1.74
N ALA A 366 -17.87 -31.42 -1.94
CA ALA A 366 -17.37 -32.73 -1.54
C ALA A 366 -17.05 -32.80 -0.04
N ASP A 367 -16.33 -31.81 0.47
CA ASP A 367 -15.71 -31.88 1.80
C ASP A 367 -16.49 -31.08 2.86
N HIS A 368 -17.24 -30.05 2.43
CA HIS A 368 -17.98 -29.12 3.29
C HIS A 368 -19.46 -28.98 2.88
N PRO A 369 -20.21 -30.08 2.64
CA PRO A 369 -21.51 -30.03 1.98
C PRO A 369 -22.56 -29.25 2.79
N LYS A 370 -23.33 -28.41 2.10
CA LYS A 370 -24.52 -27.73 2.59
C LYS A 370 -25.73 -28.11 1.75
N SER A 371 -26.90 -28.20 2.39
CA SER A 371 -28.15 -28.38 1.66
C SER A 371 -28.61 -27.07 1.04
N ASP A 372 -29.38 -27.13 -0.05
CA ASP A 372 -29.95 -25.94 -0.70
C ASP A 372 -30.79 -25.10 0.30
N ALA A 373 -31.48 -25.76 1.24
CA ALA A 373 -32.25 -25.08 2.28
C ALA A 373 -31.36 -24.33 3.28
N ASP A 374 -30.19 -24.88 3.63
CA ASP A 374 -29.22 -24.21 4.51
C ASP A 374 -28.59 -23.01 3.81
N ILE A 375 -28.26 -23.15 2.52
CA ILE A 375 -27.70 -22.07 1.70
C ILE A 375 -28.69 -20.91 1.57
N GLU A 376 -29.96 -21.22 1.28
CA GLU A 376 -31.01 -20.20 1.19
C GLU A 376 -31.21 -19.46 2.52
N ALA A 377 -31.27 -20.20 3.64
CA ALA A 377 -31.37 -19.60 4.96
C ALA A 377 -30.16 -18.74 5.32
N TYR A 378 -28.95 -19.19 4.96
CA TYR A 378 -27.71 -18.43 5.11
C TYR A 378 -27.73 -17.15 4.29
N ASN A 379 -28.10 -17.22 3.00
CA ASN A 379 -28.15 -16.08 2.09
C ASN A 379 -29.13 -15.00 2.59
N GLN A 380 -30.34 -15.41 3.00
CA GLN A 380 -31.33 -14.49 3.58
C GLN A 380 -30.81 -13.79 4.83
N ARG A 381 -30.15 -14.54 5.73
CA ARG A 381 -29.57 -13.98 6.96
C ARG A 381 -28.45 -12.98 6.67
N MET A 382 -27.52 -13.32 5.77
CA MET A 382 -26.34 -12.50 5.49
C MET A 382 -26.70 -11.20 4.78
N THR A 383 -27.62 -11.25 3.80
CA THR A 383 -28.05 -10.07 3.05
C THR A 383 -28.81 -9.06 3.90
N GLN A 384 -29.45 -9.51 5.00
CA GLN A 384 -30.18 -8.67 5.96
C GLN A 384 -29.33 -8.27 7.17
N MET A 385 -28.07 -8.71 7.24
CA MET A 385 -27.22 -8.45 8.40
C MET A 385 -26.86 -6.97 8.50
N GLY A 386 -27.30 -6.33 9.58
CA GLY A 386 -26.99 -4.95 9.93
C GLY A 386 -26.35 -4.81 11.33
N PRO A 387 -26.13 -3.58 11.80
CA PRO A 387 -25.59 -3.32 13.13
C PRO A 387 -26.58 -3.76 14.22
N THR A 388 -26.12 -4.55 15.17
CA THR A 388 -26.97 -5.17 16.21
C THR A 388 -27.08 -4.36 17.50
N ASP A 389 -26.20 -3.38 17.71
CA ASP A 389 -26.18 -2.50 18.88
C ASP A 389 -25.78 -1.06 18.52
N GLU A 390 -25.88 -0.15 19.49
CA GLU A 390 -25.57 1.27 19.29
C GLU A 390 -24.10 1.53 18.91
N ARG A 391 -23.17 0.69 19.38
CA ARG A 391 -21.75 0.81 19.01
C ARG A 391 -21.57 0.54 17.52
N TYR A 392 -22.14 -0.55 16.99
CA TYR A 392 -22.05 -0.88 15.58
C TYR A 392 -22.86 0.06 14.69
N LYS A 393 -23.99 0.60 15.19
CA LYS A 393 -24.74 1.65 14.48
C LYS A 393 -23.90 2.92 14.34
N ALA A 394 -23.25 3.36 15.41
CA ALA A 394 -22.36 4.51 15.38
C ALA A 394 -21.15 4.27 14.46
N LEU A 395 -20.58 3.06 14.44
CA LEU A 395 -19.51 2.69 13.52
C LEU A 395 -19.96 2.76 12.06
N MET A 396 -21.09 2.15 11.73
CA MET A 396 -21.66 2.21 10.38
C MET A 396 -21.96 3.65 9.96
N ALA A 397 -22.59 4.45 10.84
CA ALA A 397 -22.87 5.86 10.57
C ALA A 397 -21.59 6.65 10.29
N LYS A 398 -20.53 6.46 11.09
CA LYS A 398 -19.22 7.08 10.86
C LYS A 398 -18.61 6.69 9.51
N MET A 399 -18.76 5.43 9.10
CA MET A 399 -18.27 4.95 7.80
C MET A 399 -19.04 5.59 6.64
N ILE A 400 -20.38 5.66 6.74
CA ILE A 400 -21.24 6.29 5.72
C ILE A 400 -20.95 7.78 5.62
N ASP A 401 -20.86 8.50 6.75
CA ASP A 401 -20.60 9.94 6.81
C ASP A 401 -19.28 10.32 6.10
N ARG A 402 -18.27 9.45 6.20
CA ARG A 402 -16.97 9.64 5.54
C ARG A 402 -17.05 9.56 4.01
N ILE A 403 -17.93 8.73 3.45
CA ILE A 403 -17.91 8.38 2.01
C ILE A 403 -19.13 8.89 1.22
N ALA A 404 -20.30 8.94 1.85
CA ALA A 404 -21.55 9.40 1.25
C ALA A 404 -22.56 9.76 2.36
N PRO A 405 -22.41 10.93 3.03
CA PRO A 405 -23.25 11.31 4.17
C PRO A 405 -24.75 11.36 3.83
N ASP A 406 -25.09 11.57 2.56
CA ASP A 406 -26.48 11.60 2.07
C ASP A 406 -27.13 10.20 1.99
N ARG A 407 -26.36 9.10 2.04
CA ARG A 407 -26.85 7.71 1.94
C ARG A 407 -27.39 7.16 3.26
N THR A 408 -28.41 7.83 3.77
CA THR A 408 -29.13 7.46 5.01
C THR A 408 -29.98 6.19 4.90
N ASP A 409 -30.14 5.64 3.69
CA ASP A 409 -30.87 4.41 3.41
C ASP A 409 -30.09 3.12 3.72
N ILE A 410 -28.77 3.21 3.91
CA ILE A 410 -27.90 2.05 4.13
C ILE A 410 -28.03 1.55 5.57
N ASN A 411 -28.50 0.31 5.73
CA ASN A 411 -28.71 -0.33 7.03
C ASN A 411 -28.17 -1.77 7.14
N THR A 412 -27.56 -2.30 6.07
CA THR A 412 -26.89 -3.61 6.07
C THR A 412 -25.40 -3.47 5.79
N TRP A 413 -24.59 -4.39 6.34
CA TRP A 413 -23.15 -4.41 6.08
C TRP A 413 -22.84 -4.63 4.59
N PHE A 414 -23.65 -5.42 3.89
CA PHE A 414 -23.47 -5.66 2.46
C PHE A 414 -23.72 -4.42 1.62
N ALA A 415 -24.76 -3.63 1.94
CA ALA A 415 -25.01 -2.35 1.27
C ALA A 415 -23.88 -1.34 1.56
N LEU A 416 -23.36 -1.30 2.79
CA LEU A 416 -22.19 -0.48 3.12
C LEU A 416 -20.94 -0.90 2.34
N MET A 417 -20.64 -2.20 2.29
CA MET A 417 -19.48 -2.71 1.53
C MET A 417 -19.58 -2.36 0.05
N LEU A 418 -20.76 -2.51 -0.56
CA LEU A 418 -20.94 -2.17 -1.97
C LEU A 418 -20.74 -0.68 -2.23
N LEU A 419 -21.22 0.19 -1.33
CA LEU A 419 -20.98 1.63 -1.41
C LEU A 419 -19.50 1.98 -1.22
N ASP A 420 -18.83 1.39 -0.24
CA ASP A 420 -17.41 1.63 0.05
C ASP A 420 -16.52 1.20 -1.12
N ASP A 421 -16.81 0.04 -1.72
CA ASP A 421 -16.17 -0.44 -2.95
C ASP A 421 -16.39 0.55 -4.11
N GLU A 422 -17.63 1.01 -4.32
CA GLU A 422 -17.95 2.01 -5.36
C GLU A 422 -17.17 3.31 -5.16
N LYS A 423 -17.11 3.83 -3.93
CA LYS A 423 -16.43 5.09 -3.63
C LYS A 423 -14.91 4.98 -3.67
N THR A 424 -14.36 3.82 -3.31
CA THR A 424 -12.91 3.60 -3.30
C THR A 424 -12.36 3.45 -4.72
N PHE A 425 -13.10 2.80 -5.61
CA PHE A 425 -12.64 2.51 -6.99
C PHE A 425 -13.36 3.32 -8.06
N ALA A 426 -14.17 4.31 -7.68
CA ALA A 426 -14.72 5.29 -8.60
C ALA A 426 -13.60 5.97 -9.39
N SER A 427 -13.84 6.15 -10.69
CA SER A 427 -12.94 6.76 -11.67
C SER A 427 -12.62 8.22 -11.37
#